data_AF-A0A1F8MKC8-F1
#
_entry.id   AF-A0A1F8MKC8-F1
#
_cell.length_a   1.000
_cell.length_b   1.000
_cell.length_c   1.000
_cell.angle_alpha   90.00
_cell.angle_beta   90.00
_cell.angle_gamma   90.00
#
_symmetry.space_group_name_H-M   'P 1'
#
loop_
_entity.id
_entity.type
_entity.pdbx_description
1 polymer ?
#
loop_
_entity_poly.entity_id
_entity_poly.type
_entity_poly.pdbx_seq_one_letter_code
_entity_poly.pdbx_strand_id
1 'polypeptide(L)'
;MANAWHPVKVIIDATGVGAGLSGFLVDKLGTLVLPFEFSQVSKSDLGWSFISVVESGRYKEYSPFDVEMQRQLEYCQYTILEGPGKLMRWAVPDGTRDVATGDLVHDDYVLSAALISLLDQETWGTGDSQVLKQKDILEGMGVTF
;
A
#
# COMPACT_ATOMS: atom_id res chain seq x y z
N MET A 1 4.60 -3.66 -19.83
CA MET A 1 3.40 -3.82 -18.98
C MET A 1 3.19 -2.62 -18.07
N ALA A 2 4.14 -2.17 -17.25
CA ALA A 2 3.99 -0.95 -16.42
C ALA A 2 3.55 0.30 -17.22
N ASN A 3 4.15 0.55 -18.39
CA ASN A 3 3.76 1.68 -19.25
C ASN A 3 2.31 1.63 -19.76
N ALA A 4 1.64 0.48 -19.73
CA ALA A 4 0.24 0.40 -20.13
C ALA A 4 -0.69 1.00 -19.05
N TRP A 5 -0.28 0.94 -17.78
CA TRP A 5 -1.10 1.37 -16.64
C TRP A 5 -0.77 2.78 -16.16
N HIS A 6 0.36 3.35 -16.59
CA HIS A 6 0.83 4.67 -16.17
C HIS A 6 0.81 4.85 -14.64
N PRO A 7 1.45 3.94 -13.88
CA PRO A 7 1.42 4.00 -12.42
C PRO A 7 2.15 5.24 -11.92
N VAL A 8 1.65 5.84 -10.85
CA VAL A 8 2.33 6.96 -10.18
C VAL A 8 3.54 6.48 -9.36
N LYS A 9 3.44 5.26 -8.82
CA LYS A 9 4.51 4.53 -8.13
C LYS A 9 4.37 3.04 -8.39
N VAL A 10 5.50 2.32 -8.35
CA VAL A 10 5.59 0.87 -8.41
C VAL A 10 6.32 0.40 -7.15
N ILE A 11 5.62 -0.28 -6.26
CA ILE A 11 6.21 -0.81 -5.03
C ILE A 11 6.49 -2.29 -5.24
N ILE A 12 7.68 -2.75 -4.87
CA ILE A 12 8.11 -4.12 -5.14
C ILE A 12 8.91 -4.71 -3.98
N ASP A 13 8.64 -5.98 -3.68
CA ASP A 13 9.49 -6.79 -2.82
C ASP A 13 10.90 -6.92 -3.41
N ALA A 14 11.88 -6.43 -2.67
CA ALA A 14 13.30 -6.47 -3.00
C ALA A 14 14.07 -7.52 -2.19
N THR A 15 13.39 -8.36 -1.40
CA THR A 15 14.02 -9.41 -0.59
C THR A 15 14.41 -10.62 -1.44
N GLY A 16 15.59 -11.18 -1.15
CA GLY A 16 16.02 -12.47 -1.71
C GLY A 16 16.00 -12.51 -3.23
N VAL A 17 15.14 -13.35 -3.80
CA VAL A 17 14.99 -13.50 -5.26
C VAL A 17 14.39 -12.25 -5.94
N GLY A 18 13.66 -11.42 -5.19
CA GLY A 18 13.06 -10.18 -5.69
C GLY A 18 14.07 -9.07 -5.98
N ALA A 19 15.25 -9.10 -5.35
CA ALA A 19 16.28 -8.07 -5.48
C ALA A 19 16.70 -7.81 -6.94
N GLY A 20 16.85 -8.87 -7.74
CA GLY A 20 17.23 -8.74 -9.15
C GLY A 20 16.15 -8.07 -10.01
N LEU A 21 14.88 -8.44 -9.80
CA LEU A 21 13.75 -7.83 -10.51
C LEU A 21 13.55 -6.37 -10.09
N SER A 22 13.65 -6.10 -8.78
CA SER A 22 13.62 -4.75 -8.23
C SER A 22 14.71 -3.87 -8.86
N GLY A 23 15.96 -4.34 -8.91
CA GLY A 23 17.06 -3.64 -9.56
C GLY A 23 16.82 -3.36 -11.05
N PHE A 24 16.26 -4.32 -11.78
CA PHE A 24 15.88 -4.13 -13.18
C PHE A 24 14.79 -3.06 -13.35
N LEU A 25 13.76 -3.05 -12.49
CA LEU A 25 12.71 -2.04 -12.55
C LEU A 25 13.25 -0.65 -12.19
N VAL A 26 14.13 -0.55 -11.19
CA VAL A 26 14.79 0.72 -10.85
C VAL A 26 15.63 1.24 -12.03
N ASP A 27 16.37 0.39 -12.74
CA ASP A 27 17.10 0.79 -13.96
C ASP A 27 16.17 1.35 -15.05
N LYS A 28 14.98 0.76 -15.22
CA LYS A 28 14.05 1.14 -16.29
C LYS A 28 13.11 2.30 -15.96
N LEU A 29 12.68 2.42 -14.71
CA LEU A 29 11.61 3.32 -14.28
C LEU A 29 12.08 4.37 -13.26
N GLY A 30 13.33 4.26 -12.78
CA GLY A 30 13.94 5.24 -11.88
C GLY A 30 13.15 5.43 -10.60
N THR A 31 12.88 6.69 -10.27
CA THR A 31 12.23 7.13 -9.01
C THR A 31 10.75 6.76 -8.89
N LEU A 32 10.16 6.17 -9.93
CA LEU A 32 8.83 5.58 -9.86
C LEU A 32 8.81 4.31 -9.01
N VAL A 33 9.95 3.63 -8.87
CA VAL A 33 10.04 2.34 -8.16
C VAL A 33 10.42 2.57 -6.71
N LEU A 34 9.69 1.91 -5.82
CA LEU A 34 9.93 1.85 -4.38
C LEU A 34 10.26 0.39 -4.01
N PRO A 35 11.56 0.02 -3.97
CA PRO A 35 11.99 -1.25 -3.43
C PRO A 35 11.65 -1.34 -1.93
N PHE A 36 11.12 -2.47 -1.50
CA PHE A 36 10.87 -2.75 -0.10
C PHE A 36 11.52 -4.05 0.33
N GLU A 37 12.39 -4.00 1.34
CA GLU A 37 13.03 -5.19 1.90
C GLU A 37 12.27 -5.65 3.14
N PHE A 38 11.67 -6.84 3.05
CA PHE A 38 11.06 -7.51 4.17
C PHE A 38 12.11 -8.05 5.15
N SER A 39 11.99 -7.61 6.39
CA SER A 39 12.60 -8.14 7.60
C SER A 39 11.49 -8.31 8.64
N GLN A 40 11.78 -8.93 9.79
CA GLN A 40 10.79 -9.03 10.86
C GLN A 40 10.28 -7.65 11.32
N VAL A 41 11.16 -6.65 11.37
CA VAL A 41 10.81 -5.29 11.82
C VAL A 41 10.02 -4.57 10.73
N SER A 42 10.54 -4.50 9.49
CA SER A 42 9.85 -3.81 8.41
C SER A 42 8.50 -4.45 8.07
N LYS A 43 8.37 -5.78 8.15
CA LYS A 43 7.08 -6.47 7.99
C LYS A 43 6.10 -6.10 9.11
N SER A 44 6.56 -6.03 10.36
CA SER A 44 5.73 -5.59 11.50
C SER A 44 5.21 -4.16 11.29
N ASP A 45 6.10 -3.23 10.95
CA ASP A 45 5.76 -1.82 10.72
C ASP A 45 4.77 -1.68 9.55
N LEU A 46 5.01 -2.40 8.45
CA LEU A 46 4.11 -2.43 7.31
C LEU A 46 2.69 -2.88 7.70
N GLY A 47 2.58 -3.94 8.52
CA GLY A 47 1.30 -4.43 8.99
C GLY A 47 0.54 -3.40 9.83
N TRP A 48 1.24 -2.70 10.73
CA TRP A 48 0.63 -1.62 11.51
C TRP A 48 0.16 -0.45 10.63
N SER A 49 1.00 -0.02 9.68
CA SER A 49 0.63 1.01 8.72
C SER A 49 -0.56 0.58 7.85
N PHE A 50 -0.63 -0.69 7.47
CA PHE A 50 -1.73 -1.20 6.65
C PHE A 50 -3.06 -1.22 7.38
N ILE A 51 -3.08 -1.65 8.65
CA ILE A 51 -4.27 -1.53 9.50
C ILE A 51 -4.74 -0.06 9.54
N SER A 52 -3.82 0.89 9.75
CA SER A 52 -4.19 2.32 9.76
C SER A 52 -4.77 2.80 8.43
N VAL A 53 -4.21 2.39 7.29
CA VAL A 53 -4.72 2.73 5.94
C VAL A 53 -6.12 2.14 5.70
N VAL A 54 -6.38 0.92 6.18
CA VAL A 54 -7.69 0.26 6.09
C VAL A 54 -8.72 0.93 6.99
N GLU A 55 -8.40 1.13 8.28
CA GLU A 55 -9.33 1.71 9.26
C GLU A 55 -9.72 3.16 8.94
N SER A 56 -8.83 3.91 8.31
CA SER A 56 -9.12 5.26 7.82
C SER A 56 -9.88 5.29 6.49
N GLY A 57 -10.22 4.12 5.92
CA GLY A 57 -10.98 4.00 4.67
C GLY A 57 -10.20 4.45 3.43
N ARG A 58 -8.88 4.56 3.52
CA ARG A 58 -8.00 4.99 2.42
C ARG A 58 -7.64 3.83 1.49
N TYR A 59 -7.64 2.60 2.01
CA TYR A 59 -7.51 1.42 1.17
C TYR A 59 -8.73 1.27 0.24
N LYS A 60 -8.47 0.96 -1.03
CA LYS A 60 -9.49 0.65 -2.04
C LYS A 60 -9.02 -0.60 -2.79
N GLU A 61 -9.82 -1.65 -2.72
CA GLU A 61 -9.64 -2.83 -3.56
C GLU A 61 -10.58 -2.78 -4.76
N TYR A 62 -10.16 -3.41 -5.85
CA TYR A 62 -11.00 -3.64 -7.00
C TYR A 62 -12.27 -4.43 -6.63
N SER A 63 -13.37 -4.11 -7.32
CA SER A 63 -14.64 -4.84 -7.24
C SER A 63 -14.99 -5.38 -8.64
N PRO A 64 -15.28 -6.69 -8.80
CA PRO A 64 -15.46 -7.68 -7.74
C PRO A 64 -14.17 -8.03 -6.99
N PHE A 65 -14.33 -8.30 -5.69
CA PHE A 65 -13.22 -8.67 -4.82
C PHE A 65 -12.65 -10.03 -5.24
N ASP A 66 -11.32 -10.13 -5.33
CA ASP A 66 -10.66 -11.34 -5.78
C ASP A 66 -10.85 -12.49 -4.77
N VAL A 67 -11.23 -13.67 -5.28
CA VAL A 67 -11.56 -14.83 -4.43
C VAL A 67 -10.33 -15.38 -3.72
N GLU A 68 -9.17 -15.35 -4.38
CA GLU A 68 -7.93 -15.80 -3.77
C GLU A 68 -7.49 -14.80 -2.71
N MET A 69 -7.57 -13.49 -2.97
CA MET A 69 -7.33 -12.48 -1.94
C MET A 69 -8.25 -12.65 -0.73
N GLN A 70 -9.54 -12.91 -0.95
CA GLN A 70 -10.48 -13.20 0.14
C GLN A 70 -10.04 -14.39 0.97
N ARG A 71 -9.70 -15.51 0.31
CA ARG A 71 -9.20 -16.71 0.98
C ARG A 71 -7.95 -16.41 1.81
N GLN A 72 -6.97 -15.70 1.26
CA GLN A 72 -5.74 -15.38 1.99
C GLN A 72 -6.01 -14.52 3.22
N LEU A 73 -6.95 -13.57 3.13
CA LEU A 73 -7.38 -12.78 4.30
C LEU A 73 -8.04 -13.62 5.38
N GLU A 74 -8.85 -14.63 5.01
CA GLU A 74 -9.50 -15.53 5.96
C GLU A 74 -8.50 -16.39 6.76
N TYR A 75 -7.38 -16.79 6.15
CA TYR A 75 -6.32 -17.57 6.81
C TYR A 75 -5.21 -16.72 7.42
N CYS A 76 -5.14 -15.43 7.11
CA CYS A 76 -4.11 -14.54 7.64
C CYS A 76 -4.29 -14.36 9.15
N GLN A 77 -3.21 -14.56 9.89
CA GLN A 77 -3.17 -14.45 11.34
C GLN A 77 -2.12 -13.45 11.77
N TYR A 78 -2.24 -12.95 13.00
CA TYR A 78 -1.22 -12.12 13.62
C TYR A 78 -0.99 -12.49 15.08
N THR A 79 0.20 -12.16 15.57
CA THR A 79 0.58 -12.28 16.97
C THR A 79 1.51 -11.13 17.34
N ILE A 80 1.25 -10.47 18.46
CA ILE A 80 2.12 -9.44 19.00
C ILE A 80 3.15 -10.10 19.91
N LEU A 81 4.42 -9.91 19.58
CA LEU A 81 5.52 -10.47 20.35
C LEU A 81 5.71 -9.70 21.66
N GLU A 82 6.10 -10.42 22.71
CA GLU A 82 6.42 -9.83 24.00
C GLU A 82 7.68 -8.95 23.89
N GLY A 83 7.65 -7.79 24.56
CA GLY A 83 8.76 -6.85 24.60
C GLY A 83 8.32 -5.40 24.33
N PRO A 84 9.23 -4.43 24.57
CA PRO A 84 8.89 -3.01 24.48
C PRO A 84 8.54 -2.56 23.06
N GLY A 85 9.04 -3.25 22.03
CA GLY A 85 8.84 -2.91 20.62
C GLY A 85 7.48 -3.33 20.04
N LYS A 86 6.69 -4.15 20.75
CA LYS A 86 5.37 -4.66 20.31
C LYS A 86 5.35 -5.09 18.83
N LEU A 87 6.37 -5.84 18.42
CA LEU A 87 6.49 -6.30 17.04
C LEU A 87 5.33 -7.23 16.70
N MET A 88 4.68 -6.97 15.57
CA MET A 88 3.62 -7.81 15.03
C MET A 88 4.22 -8.82 14.06
N ARG A 89 4.07 -10.11 14.36
CA ARG A 89 4.23 -11.16 13.36
C ARG A 89 2.88 -11.42 12.72
N TRP A 90 2.79 -11.31 11.41
CA TRP A 90 1.56 -11.58 10.67
C TRP A 90 1.89 -12.24 9.33
N ALA A 91 1.06 -13.22 8.96
CA ALA A 91 1.16 -14.01 7.74
C ALA A 91 -0.02 -15.01 7.69
N VAL A 92 -0.21 -15.66 6.55
CA VAL A 92 -0.79 -17.00 6.54
C VAL A 92 0.26 -17.97 7.10
N PRO A 93 -0.03 -18.79 8.13
CA PRO A 93 0.97 -19.71 8.69
C PRO A 93 1.51 -20.70 7.66
N ASP A 94 2.82 -20.98 7.71
CA ASP A 94 3.47 -21.89 6.77
C ASP A 94 2.81 -23.26 6.72
N GLY A 95 2.56 -23.75 5.51
CA GLY A 95 1.92 -25.05 5.29
C GLY A 95 0.40 -25.07 5.51
N THR A 96 -0.22 -23.91 5.76
CA THR A 96 -1.69 -23.79 5.79
C THR A 96 -2.27 -24.30 4.47
N ARG A 97 -3.32 -25.12 4.59
CA ARG A 97 -4.08 -25.64 3.45
C ARG A 97 -5.53 -25.26 3.57
N ASP A 98 -6.12 -24.91 2.44
CA ASP A 98 -7.53 -24.59 2.38
C ASP A 98 -8.36 -25.84 2.68
N VAL A 99 -9.32 -25.72 3.60
CA VAL A 99 -10.10 -26.88 4.09
C VAL A 99 -10.99 -27.47 2.99
N ALA A 100 -11.48 -26.64 2.06
CA ALA A 100 -12.39 -27.07 1.00
C ALA A 100 -11.66 -27.73 -0.18
N THR A 101 -10.51 -27.17 -0.57
CA THR A 101 -9.77 -27.59 -1.78
C THR A 101 -8.53 -28.43 -1.49
N GLY A 102 -7.94 -28.28 -0.29
CA GLY A 102 -6.68 -28.92 0.08
C GLY A 102 -5.43 -28.22 -0.46
N ASP A 103 -5.59 -27.14 -1.24
CA ASP A 103 -4.47 -26.39 -1.82
C ASP A 103 -3.71 -25.59 -0.75
N LEU A 104 -2.43 -25.31 -1.02
CA LEU A 104 -1.63 -24.44 -0.15
C LEU A 104 -2.17 -23.01 -0.25
N VAL A 105 -2.26 -22.35 0.91
CA VAL A 105 -2.66 -20.94 1.00
C VAL A 105 -1.40 -20.13 1.27
N HIS A 106 -1.15 -19.13 0.43
CA HIS A 106 -0.06 -18.17 0.57
C HIS A 106 -0.60 -16.82 1.07
N ASP A 107 0.28 -15.84 1.35
CA ASP A 107 -0.10 -14.49 1.75
C ASP A 107 0.33 -13.41 0.73
N ASP A 108 0.74 -13.80 -0.48
CA ASP A 108 1.32 -12.91 -1.48
C ASP A 108 0.41 -11.73 -1.86
N TYR A 109 -0.91 -11.94 -1.99
CA TYR A 109 -1.86 -10.89 -2.35
C TYR A 109 -2.05 -9.92 -1.17
N VAL A 110 -2.15 -10.46 0.04
CA VAL A 110 -2.30 -9.64 1.27
C VAL A 110 -1.03 -8.82 1.53
N LEU A 111 0.14 -9.41 1.33
CA LEU A 111 1.42 -8.70 1.43
C LEU A 111 1.55 -7.63 0.36
N SER A 112 1.20 -7.95 -0.89
CA SER A 112 1.20 -6.99 -2.00
C SER A 112 0.24 -5.83 -1.76
N ALA A 113 -0.93 -6.09 -1.20
CA ALA A 113 -1.88 -5.06 -0.79
C ALA A 113 -1.30 -4.15 0.30
N ALA A 114 -0.65 -4.74 1.32
CA ALA A 114 -0.07 -3.99 2.42
C ALA A 114 1.04 -3.01 1.99
N LEU A 115 1.77 -3.32 0.92
CA LEU A 115 2.80 -2.44 0.36
C LEU A 115 2.27 -1.03 0.03
N ILE A 116 0.97 -0.87 -0.26
CA ILE A 116 0.36 0.43 -0.54
C ILE A 116 0.56 1.44 0.61
N SER A 117 0.74 0.97 1.84
CA SER A 117 0.99 1.81 3.00
C SER A 117 2.29 2.60 2.92
N LEU A 118 3.25 2.18 2.10
CA LEU A 118 4.48 2.95 1.88
C LEU A 118 4.22 4.25 1.12
N LEU A 119 3.09 4.38 0.42
CA LEU A 119 2.69 5.63 -0.21
C LEU A 119 2.45 6.76 0.79
N ASP A 120 2.15 6.46 2.06
CA ASP A 120 1.99 7.50 3.10
C ASP A 120 3.32 8.21 3.43
N GLN A 121 4.45 7.60 3.06
CA GLN A 121 5.78 8.16 3.29
C GLN A 121 6.26 9.03 2.11
N GLU A 122 5.58 8.95 0.97
CA GLU A 122 5.89 9.76 -0.19
C GLU A 122 5.40 11.20 -0.02
N THR A 123 6.15 12.14 -0.59
CA THR A 123 5.72 13.53 -0.64
C THR A 123 4.80 13.74 -1.84
N TRP A 124 3.53 14.00 -1.57
CA TRP A 124 2.53 14.25 -2.60
C TRP A 124 2.34 15.75 -2.85
N GLY A 125 2.63 16.19 -4.08
CA GLY A 125 2.49 17.60 -4.50
C GLY A 125 3.64 18.51 -4.04
N THR A 126 3.59 19.78 -4.45
CA THR A 126 4.57 20.82 -4.05
C THR A 126 4.23 21.51 -2.73
N GLY A 127 3.01 21.29 -2.21
CA GLY A 127 2.50 22.05 -1.06
C GLY A 127 2.25 23.53 -1.36
N ASP A 128 2.22 23.93 -2.65
CA ASP A 128 2.03 25.33 -3.02
C ASP A 128 0.66 25.83 -2.55
N SER A 129 0.67 26.72 -1.57
CA SER A 129 -0.53 27.41 -1.11
C SER A 129 -0.95 28.41 -2.17
N GLN A 130 -2.16 28.26 -2.71
CA GLN A 130 -2.74 29.24 -3.62
C GLN A 130 -3.76 30.11 -2.88
N VAL A 131 -3.57 31.43 -2.93
CA VAL A 131 -4.59 32.39 -2.47
C VAL A 131 -5.57 32.58 -3.62
N LEU A 132 -6.76 32.00 -3.50
CA LEU A 132 -7.85 32.28 -4.43
C LEU A 132 -8.35 33.70 -4.17
N LYS A 133 -8.09 34.63 -5.09
CA LYS A 133 -8.76 35.93 -5.08
C LYS A 133 -10.24 35.70 -5.33
N GLN A 134 -11.05 35.79 -4.27
CA GLN A 134 -12.49 35.79 -4.38
C GLN A 134 -12.91 36.96 -5.26
N LYS A 135 -13.82 36.71 -6.21
CA LYS A 135 -14.39 37.78 -7.04
C LYS A 135 -15.01 38.82 -6.12
N ASP A 136 -14.65 40.09 -6.31
CA ASP A 136 -15.22 41.18 -5.53
C ASP A 136 -16.74 41.21 -5.76
N ILE A 137 -17.49 41.01 -4.69
CA ILE A 137 -18.95 40.90 -4.73
C ILE A 137 -19.57 42.27 -5.07
N LEU A 138 -18.81 43.36 -4.91
CA LEU A 138 -19.25 44.73 -5.16
C LEU A 138 -18.99 45.21 -6.60
N GLU A 139 -18.17 44.51 -7.39
CA GLU A 139 -17.85 44.90 -8.78
C GLU A 139 -19.07 44.93 -9.72
N GLY A 140 -20.19 44.29 -9.34
CA GLY A 140 -21.45 44.32 -10.08
C GLY A 140 -22.53 45.24 -9.50
N MET A 141 -22.30 45.85 -8.33
CA MET A 141 -23.28 46.71 -7.65
C MET A 141 -23.12 48.16 -8.10
N GLY A 142 -23.26 48.38 -9.41
CA GLY A 142 -23.30 49.69 -10.02
C GLY A 142 -24.19 50.63 -9.22
N VAL A 143 -23.55 51.67 -8.69
CA VAL A 143 -24.15 52.70 -7.85
C VAL A 143 -25.36 53.30 -8.57
N THR A 144 -26.55 52.99 -8.08
CA THR A 144 -27.77 53.70 -8.48
C THR A 144 -27.98 54.80 -7.44
N PHE A 145 -27.51 56.01 -7.75
CA PHE A 145 -27.96 57.25 -7.09
C PHE A 145 -29.05 57.87 -7.93
#